data_AF-A0A356IH43-F1
#
_entry.id   AF-A0A356IH43-F1
#
_cell.length_a   1.000
_cell.length_b   1.000
_cell.length_c   1.000
_cell.angle_alpha   90.00
_cell.angle_beta   90.00
_cell.angle_gamma   90.00
#
_symmetry.space_group_name_H-M   'P 1'
#
loop_
_entity.id
_entity.type
_entity.pdbx_description
1 polymer ?
#
loop_
_entity_poly.entity_id
_entity_poly.type
_entity_poly.pdbx_seq_one_letter_code
_entity_poly.pdbx_strand_id
1 'polypeptide(L)' 'MTASQEIANGLSEVFPKHVLIQELNTAFRMLVLADGLEKRGYTASQIEKILGGNFLRVFREIVGS' A
#
# COMPACT_ATOMS: atom_id res chain seq x y z
N MET A 1 33.76 -17.11 12.49
CA MET A 1 32.31 -17.00 12.80
C MET A 1 31.60 -17.04 11.47
N THR A 2 30.72 -18.01 11.26
CA THR A 2 30.08 -18.24 9.95
C THR A 2 28.89 -17.31 9.77
N ALA A 3 28.59 -16.88 8.54
CA ALA A 3 27.44 -16.03 8.21
C ALA A 3 26.10 -16.56 8.76
N SER A 4 26.01 -17.87 9.01
CA SER A 4 24.87 -18.51 9.66
C SER A 4 24.63 -18.06 11.11
N GLN A 5 25.66 -17.61 11.83
CA GLN A 5 25.55 -17.13 13.22
C GLN A 5 25.09 -15.66 13.29
N GLU A 6 25.35 -14.85 12.26
CA GLU A 6 24.84 -13.47 12.18
C GLU A 6 23.35 -13.43 11.84
N ILE A 7 22.86 -14.37 11.03
CA ILE A 7 21.43 -14.53 10.73
C ILE A 7 20.64 -14.93 11.98
N ALA A 8 21.24 -15.73 12.88
CA ALA A 8 20.62 -16.15 14.13
C ALA A 8 20.59 -15.06 15.21
N ASN A 9 21.56 -14.13 15.20
CA ASN A 9 21.70 -13.10 16.24
C ASN A 9 21.20 -11.70 15.84
N GLY A 10 20.77 -11.49 14.59
CA GLY A 10 20.38 -10.17 14.07
C GLY A 10 18.87 -9.90 13.92
N LEU A 11 18.00 -10.84 14.32
CA LEU A 11 16.54 -10.74 14.10
C LEU A 11 15.73 -11.02 15.37
N SER A 12 16.18 -10.54 16.53
CA SER A 12 15.30 -10.46 17.69
C SER A 12 14.28 -9.33 17.49
N GLU A 13 13.02 -9.73 17.25
CA GLU A 13 11.79 -9.05 17.65
C GLU A 13 11.64 -7.55 17.33
N VAL A 14 11.07 -7.21 16.17
CA VAL A 14 9.89 -6.32 16.00
C VAL A 14 9.48 -6.42 14.53
N PHE A 15 8.57 -7.35 14.18
CA PHE A 15 7.78 -7.14 12.97
C PHE A 15 6.91 -5.89 13.21
N PRO A 16 6.81 -4.95 12.25
CA PRO A 16 5.90 -3.82 12.40
C PRO A 16 4.48 -4.35 12.64
N LYS A 17 3.69 -3.69 13.50
CA LYS A 17 2.27 -4.05 13.76
C LYS A 17 1.39 -4.06 12.50
N HIS A 18 1.93 -3.69 11.35
CA HIS A 18 1.25 -3.56 10.07
C HIS A 18 2.10 -4.19 8.97
N VAL A 19 1.42 -4.64 7.91
CA VAL A 19 2.07 -5.17 6.72
C VAL A 19 2.85 -4.06 6.03
N LEU A 20 4.14 -4.28 5.81
CA LEU A 20 4.97 -3.46 4.94
C LEU A 20 5.16 -4.17 3.60
N ILE A 21 4.69 -3.53 2.54
CA ILE A 21 4.95 -3.94 1.16
C ILE A 21 5.98 -2.96 0.62
N GLN A 22 7.20 -3.44 0.35
CA GLN A 22 8.33 -2.59 -0.02
C GLN A 22 8.02 -1.76 -1.27
N GLU A 23 7.35 -2.36 -2.24
CA GLU A 23 6.93 -1.77 -3.50
C GLU A 23 5.94 -0.61 -3.32
N LEU A 24 5.21 -0.59 -2.19
CA LEU A 24 4.26 0.46 -1.84
C LEU A 24 4.83 1.48 -0.85
N ASN A 25 6.07 1.29 -0.37
CA ASN A 25 6.73 2.19 0.58
C ASN A 25 7.45 3.35 -0.13
N THR A 26 6.77 4.00 -1.07
CA THR A 26 7.35 5.10 -1.87
C THR A 26 6.36 6.24 -2.05
N ALA A 27 6.83 7.40 -2.50
CA ALA A 27 5.95 8.51 -2.89
C ALA A 27 5.04 8.15 -4.08
N PHE A 28 5.45 7.18 -4.91
CA PHE A 28 4.75 6.76 -6.13
C PHE A 28 3.77 5.60 -5.91
N ARG A 29 3.52 5.20 -4.66
CA ARG A 29 2.67 4.05 -4.31
C ARG A 29 1.31 4.04 -5.01
N MET A 30 0.71 5.22 -5.24
CA MET A 30 -0.57 5.34 -5.94
C MET A 30 -0.49 4.95 -7.42
N LEU A 31 0.65 5.24 -8.07
CA LEU A 31 0.90 4.82 -9.46
C LEU A 31 1.12 3.31 -9.53
N VAL A 32 1.84 2.73 -8.56
CA VAL A 32 2.04 1.27 -8.46
C VAL A 32 0.70 0.55 -8.29
N LEU A 33 -0.19 1.09 -7.45
CA LEU A 33 -1.54 0.56 -7.28
C LEU A 33 -2.37 0.70 -8.56
N ALA A 34 -2.30 1.84 -9.25
CA ALA A 34 -3.03 2.08 -10.49
C ALA A 34 -2.63 1.08 -11.59
N ASP A 35 -1.34 0.91 -11.84
CA ASP A 35 -0.79 -0.07 -12.80
C ASP A 35 -1.21 -1.50 -12.44
N GLY A 36 -1.16 -1.86 -11.15
CA GLY A 36 -1.62 -3.17 -10.68
C GLY A 36 -3.12 -3.41 -10.88
N LEU A 37 -3.96 -2.37 -10.79
CA LEU A 37 -5.40 -2.47 -11.04
C LEU A 37 -5.71 -2.54 -12.54
N GLU A 38 -5.01 -1.75 -13.36
CA GLU A 38 -5.14 -1.78 -14.81
C GLU A 38 -4.79 -3.17 -15.36
N LYS A 39 -3.68 -3.76 -14.92
CA LYS A 39 -3.28 -5.15 -15.28
C LYS A 39 -4.32 -6.21 -14.88
N ARG A 40 -5.18 -5.92 -13.90
CA ARG A 40 -6.28 -6.79 -13.47
C ARG A 40 -7.59 -6.53 -14.23
N GLY A 41 -7.60 -5.61 -15.21
CA GLY A 41 -8.75 -5.31 -16.05
C GLY A 41 -9.72 -4.28 -15.48
N TYR A 42 -9.33 -3.55 -14.43
CA TYR A 42 -10.16 -2.44 -13.94
C TYR A 42 -10.14 -1.27 -14.92
N THR A 43 -11.30 -0.68 -15.16
CA THR A 43 -11.42 0.54 -15.98
C THR A 43 -10.86 1.76 -15.25
N ALA A 44 -10.43 2.78 -16.02
CA ALA A 44 -9.93 4.03 -15.45
C ALA A 44 -10.92 4.67 -14.44
N SER A 45 -12.23 4.65 -14.73
CA SER A 45 -13.26 5.17 -13.81
C SER A 45 -13.35 4.37 -12.50
N GLN A 46 -13.15 3.06 -12.54
CA GLN A 46 -13.10 2.24 -11.33
C GLN A 46 -11.82 2.51 -10.52
N ILE A 47 -10.69 2.67 -11.19
CA ILE A 47 -9.40 2.97 -10.54
C ILE A 47 -9.48 4.31 -9.80
N GLU A 48 -9.98 5.37 -10.44
CA GLU A 48 -10.16 6.69 -9.81
C GLU A 48 -11.01 6.60 -8.52
N LYS A 49 -12.10 5.83 -8.56
CA LYS A 49 -12.96 5.59 -7.40
C LYS A 49 -12.23 4.85 -6.28
N ILE A 50 -11.45 3.82 -6.60
CA ILE A 50 -10.68 3.02 -5.63
C ILE A 50 -9.57 3.85 -4.98
N LEU A 51 -8.84 4.65 -5.75
CA LEU A 51 -7.69 5.42 -5.26
C LEU A 51 -8.08 6.60 -4.35
N GLY A 52 -9.35 7.01 -4.35
CA GLY A 52 -9.80 8.04 -3.43
C GLY A 52 -11.15 8.65 -3.75
N GLY A 53 -11.67 8.50 -4.97
CA GLY A 53 -12.95 9.11 -5.36
C GLY A 53 -14.12 8.67 -4.47
N ASN A 54 -14.16 7.39 -4.09
CA ASN A 54 -15.20 6.89 -3.18
C ASN A 54 -15.05 7.47 -1.76
N PHE A 55 -13.83 7.58 -1.25
CA PHE A 55 -13.58 8.20 0.04
C PHE A 55 -13.98 9.68 0.03
N LEU A 56 -13.58 10.42 -1.00
CA LEU A 56 -13.91 11.83 -1.16
C LEU A 56 -15.43 12.05 -1.24
N ARG A 57 -16.16 11.19 -1.94
CA ARG A 57 -17.63 11.22 -1.99
C ARG A 57 -18.22 11.12 -0.58
N VAL A 58 -17.86 10.08 0.17
CA VAL A 58 -18.38 9.85 1.54
C VAL A 58 -17.93 10.97 2.49
N PHE A 59 -16.68 11.41 2.39
CA PHE A 59 -16.16 12.51 3.19
C PHE A 59 -16.99 13.79 3.00
N ARG A 60 -17.31 14.14 1.75
CA ARG A 60 -18.17 15.29 1.45
C ARG A 60 -19.59 15.12 2.00
N GLU A 61 -20.17 13.92 1.86
CA GLU A 61 -21.50 13.61 2.38
C GLU A 61 -21.62 13.78 3.90
N ILE A 62 -20.54 13.50 4.64
CA ILE A 62 -20.55 13.49 6.11
C ILE A 62 -19.99 14.79 6.73
N VAL A 63 -18.92 15.34 6.15
CA VAL A 63 -18.16 16.45 6.73
C VAL A 63 -18.47 17.78 6.05
N GLY A 64 -18.87 17.77 4.78
CA GLY A 64 -19.17 18.98 4.00
C GLY A 64 -20.50 19.60 4.40
N SER A 65 -20.53 20.28 5.55
CA SER A 65 -21.51 21.32 5.91
C SER A 65 -20.91 22.70 5.67
#